data_AF-A0A8T5S0E2-F1
#
_entry.id   AF-A0A8T5S0E2-F1
#
_cell.length_a   1.000
_cell.length_b   1.000
_cell.length_c   1.000
_cell.angle_alpha   90.00
_cell.angle_beta   90.00
_cell.angle_gamma   90.00
#
_symmetry.space_group_name_H-M   'P 1'
#
loop_
_entity.id
_entity.type
_entity.pdbx_description
1 polymer ?
#
loop_
_entity_poly.entity_id
_entity_poly.type
_entity_poly.pdbx_seq_one_letter_code
_entity_poly.pdbx_strand_id
1 'polypeptide(L)'
;MKKIILNFEKKQDNFKEFVQEAFNKDILNFLISNNTFSEFKKIERINLYSKDLDLPANFYITDNREELKELLTDIKFSKHSIGFFKELKSKDDEKEVIDLSRTKQVDFIIVSAKDWKIIPFENIIAEMHKSDTDLIAAVSDVDEAELMLKTLEIGVDGVLLTPKNVNDIIQLKNLIHPSFQIELLKAKVITIETIPEAERVCVDTTSLLSIGEGLLVGSTAAGFCLVHSETFETQFVASRPFRVNAGDVSAYILVPDDNPDAIYRTKYLSELKGGDRVLAVSNKGDVRIVSVGRVKIETRPMLRFELECVRDDIKIKLSCICQNAETIRLVGGNGKAVSVVDIKIGDEVLVHIGPGATHFGTPIKETIIEK
;
A
#
# COMPACT_ATOMS: atom_id res chain seq x y z
N MET A 1 -4.96 11.44 -7.28
CA MET A 1 -4.74 10.84 -5.94
C MET A 1 -6.07 10.33 -5.46
N LYS A 2 -6.16 9.10 -4.94
CA LYS A 2 -7.46 8.50 -4.59
C LYS A 2 -8.11 9.26 -3.42
N LYS A 3 -9.44 9.44 -3.45
CA LYS A 3 -10.19 10.23 -2.45
C LYS A 3 -10.79 9.31 -1.37
N ILE A 4 -10.69 9.69 -0.10
CA ILE A 4 -11.47 9.11 1.01
C ILE A 4 -12.51 10.14 1.39
N ILE A 5 -13.78 9.75 1.34
CA ILE A 5 -14.92 10.55 1.80
C ILE A 5 -15.60 9.81 2.94
N LEU A 6 -15.70 10.46 4.09
CA LEU A 6 -16.41 9.89 5.24
C LEU A 6 -17.88 10.31 5.20
N ASN A 7 -18.79 9.33 5.21
CA ASN A 7 -20.22 9.60 5.29
C ASN A 7 -20.61 9.91 6.73
N PHE A 8 -20.89 11.19 6.95
CA PHE A 8 -21.34 11.80 8.19
C PHE A 8 -22.70 12.48 8.00
N GLU A 9 -23.59 11.93 7.18
CA GLU A 9 -24.97 12.41 7.07
C GLU A 9 -25.75 12.22 8.40
N LYS A 10 -25.33 11.28 9.25
CA LYS A 10 -25.95 10.99 10.55
C LYS A 10 -24.93 11.13 11.70
N LYS A 11 -25.37 11.68 12.84
CA LYS A 11 -24.61 11.65 14.09
C LYS A 11 -24.65 10.25 14.70
N GLN A 12 -23.51 9.58 14.74
CA GLN A 12 -23.33 8.32 15.45
C GLN A 12 -22.89 8.57 16.90
N ASP A 13 -22.98 7.57 17.78
CA ASP A 13 -22.67 7.72 19.21
C ASP A 13 -21.22 8.22 19.46
N ASN A 14 -20.27 7.89 18.58
CA ASN A 14 -18.85 8.29 18.66
C ASN A 14 -18.46 9.35 17.61
N PHE A 15 -19.40 10.16 17.14
CA PHE A 15 -19.20 11.08 16.02
C PHE A 15 -17.98 12.01 16.17
N LYS A 16 -17.78 12.59 17.36
CA LYS A 16 -16.67 13.53 17.62
C LYS A 16 -15.31 12.84 17.53
N GLU A 17 -15.22 11.61 18.01
CA GLU A 17 -14.00 10.80 17.94
C GLU A 17 -13.65 10.48 16.48
N PHE A 18 -14.64 10.14 15.66
CA PHE A 18 -14.43 9.91 14.22
C PHE A 18 -13.95 11.16 13.49
N VAL A 19 -14.55 12.31 13.79
CA VAL A 19 -14.12 13.59 13.21
C VAL A 19 -12.69 13.92 13.63
N GLN A 20 -12.35 13.76 14.91
CA GLN A 20 -10.99 13.99 15.41
C GLN A 20 -9.97 13.06 14.73
N GLU A 21 -10.27 11.76 14.63
CA GLU A 21 -9.36 10.81 13.99
C GLU A 21 -9.20 11.06 12.49
N ALA A 22 -10.27 11.47 11.80
CA ALA A 22 -10.17 11.86 10.40
C ALA A 22 -9.15 12.99 10.20
N PHE A 23 -9.14 14.01 11.07
CA PHE A 23 -8.13 15.05 11.05
C PHE A 23 -6.73 14.55 11.40
N ASN A 24 -6.59 13.68 12.40
CA ASN A 24 -5.30 13.07 12.74
C ASN A 24 -4.69 12.31 11.55
N LYS A 25 -5.54 11.71 10.70
CA LYS A 25 -5.14 10.97 9.49
C LYS A 25 -5.16 11.82 8.22
N ASP A 26 -5.33 13.14 8.34
CA ASP A 26 -5.35 14.06 7.21
C ASP A 26 -6.37 13.63 6.14
N ILE A 27 -7.57 13.25 6.60
CA ILE A 27 -8.76 12.98 5.79
C ILE A 27 -9.67 14.20 5.93
N LEU A 28 -9.85 14.92 4.81
CA LEU A 28 -10.48 16.24 4.81
C LEU A 28 -11.79 16.29 4.01
N ASN A 29 -12.30 15.14 3.53
CA ASN A 29 -13.53 15.07 2.74
C ASN A 29 -14.67 14.45 3.54
N PHE A 30 -15.78 15.16 3.68
CA PHE A 30 -16.90 14.76 4.52
C PHE A 30 -18.23 14.95 3.79
N LEU A 31 -19.02 13.88 3.69
CA LEU A 31 -20.41 13.97 3.26
C LEU A 31 -21.29 14.27 4.47
N ILE A 32 -22.00 15.38 4.44
CA ILE A 32 -22.72 15.94 5.60
C ILE A 32 -24.20 16.22 5.28
N SER A 33 -24.98 16.35 6.35
CA SER A 33 -26.38 16.79 6.30
C SER A 33 -26.62 17.95 7.27
N ASN A 34 -27.84 18.48 7.31
CA ASN A 34 -28.25 19.51 8.27
C ASN A 34 -27.98 19.11 9.73
N ASN A 35 -28.04 17.80 10.02
CA ASN A 35 -27.84 17.28 11.37
C ASN A 35 -26.37 17.39 11.83
N THR A 36 -25.41 17.37 10.89
CA THR A 36 -23.98 17.28 11.19
C THR A 36 -23.19 18.52 10.79
N PHE A 37 -23.71 19.35 9.88
CA PHE A 37 -23.04 20.56 9.39
C PHE A 37 -22.51 21.49 10.49
N SER A 38 -23.26 21.63 11.60
CA SER A 38 -22.87 22.47 12.74
C SER A 38 -21.48 22.14 13.32
N GLU A 39 -21.02 20.88 13.22
CA GLU A 39 -19.72 20.43 13.72
C GLU A 39 -18.56 20.86 12.79
N PHE A 40 -18.84 21.16 11.52
CA PHE A 40 -17.83 21.50 10.51
C PHE A 40 -17.74 22.99 10.20
N LYS A 41 -18.74 23.79 10.60
CA LYS A 41 -18.88 25.21 10.23
C LYS A 41 -17.65 26.10 10.53
N LYS A 42 -16.86 25.74 11.55
CA LYS A 42 -15.69 26.51 12.00
C LYS A 42 -14.36 25.96 11.52
N ILE A 43 -14.37 24.88 10.75
CA ILE A 43 -13.15 24.20 10.33
C ILE A 43 -12.76 24.71 8.94
N GLU A 44 -11.56 25.28 8.84
CA GLU A 44 -10.99 25.72 7.57
C GLU A 44 -10.29 24.55 6.86
N ARG A 45 -10.19 24.63 5.53
CA ARG A 45 -9.47 23.64 4.68
C ARG A 45 -10.06 22.23 4.68
N ILE A 46 -11.38 22.13 4.70
CA ILE A 46 -12.10 20.87 4.47
C ILE A 46 -12.92 20.94 3.19
N ASN A 47 -13.23 19.76 2.66
CA ASN A 47 -14.10 19.55 1.51
C ASN A 47 -15.42 18.98 1.98
N LEU A 48 -16.47 19.80 1.94
CA LEU A 48 -17.81 19.39 2.31
C LEU A 48 -18.60 18.95 1.09
N TYR A 49 -19.14 17.73 1.17
CA TYR A 49 -20.08 17.16 0.22
C TYR A 49 -21.49 17.24 0.82
N SER A 50 -22.49 17.59 0.03
CA SER A 50 -23.88 17.58 0.49
C SER A 50 -24.88 17.22 -0.61
N LYS A 51 -25.96 16.55 -0.20
CA LYS A 51 -27.17 16.37 -1.01
C LYS A 51 -28.22 17.46 -0.76
N ASP A 52 -27.97 18.33 0.21
CA ASP A 52 -28.85 19.45 0.53
C ASP A 52 -28.28 20.73 -0.10
N LEU A 53 -29.03 21.30 -1.05
CA LEU A 53 -28.63 22.46 -1.83
C LEU A 53 -28.64 23.78 -1.04
N ASP A 54 -29.25 23.78 0.15
CA ASP A 54 -29.30 24.93 1.05
C ASP A 54 -28.10 24.97 2.00
N LEU A 55 -27.36 23.87 2.11
CA LEU A 55 -26.14 23.83 2.91
C LEU A 55 -24.95 24.45 2.16
N PRO A 56 -24.10 25.23 2.84
CA PRO A 56 -22.86 25.72 2.24
C PRO A 56 -21.84 24.57 2.18
N ALA A 57 -21.63 24.05 0.98
CA ALA A 57 -20.75 22.92 0.69
C ALA A 57 -19.87 23.24 -0.52
N ASN A 58 -18.75 22.51 -0.67
CA ASN A 58 -17.87 22.65 -1.84
C ASN A 58 -18.34 21.76 -3.00
N PHE A 59 -18.95 20.62 -2.67
CA PHE A 59 -19.38 19.58 -3.59
C PHE A 59 -20.87 19.30 -3.37
N TYR A 60 -21.67 19.42 -4.43
CA TYR A 60 -23.10 19.12 -4.39
C TYR A 60 -23.41 17.82 -5.12
N ILE A 61 -24.29 17.01 -4.56
CA ILE A 61 -24.65 15.68 -5.06
C ILE A 61 -26.16 15.62 -5.27
N THR A 62 -26.59 15.18 -6.45
CA THR A 62 -27.99 14.82 -6.71
C THR A 62 -28.09 13.40 -7.25
N ASP A 63 -29.21 12.73 -7.04
CA ASP A 63 -29.58 11.47 -7.70
C ASP A 63 -30.70 11.66 -8.73
N ASN A 64 -31.09 12.92 -9.00
CA ASN A 64 -32.18 13.29 -9.87
C ASN A 64 -31.68 14.07 -11.11
N ARG A 65 -32.11 13.65 -12.30
CA ARG A 65 -31.70 14.26 -13.58
C ARG A 65 -32.23 15.67 -13.79
N GLU A 66 -33.43 15.98 -13.30
CA GLU A 66 -33.99 17.33 -13.43
C GLU A 66 -33.29 18.30 -12.49
N GLU A 67 -33.06 17.89 -11.24
CA GLU A 67 -32.26 18.67 -10.28
C GLU A 67 -30.82 18.87 -10.77
N LEU A 68 -30.23 17.86 -11.44
CA LEU A 68 -28.93 18.02 -12.08
C LEU A 68 -28.93 19.13 -13.13
N LYS A 69 -29.96 19.23 -13.98
CA LYS A 69 -30.06 20.32 -14.96
C LYS A 69 -30.18 21.68 -14.28
N GLU A 70 -30.91 21.76 -13.17
CA GLU A 70 -31.02 22.98 -12.36
C GLU A 70 -29.65 23.38 -11.80
N LEU A 71 -28.92 22.44 -11.18
CA LEU A 71 -27.57 22.66 -10.66
C LEU A 71 -26.60 23.15 -11.73
N LEU A 72 -26.69 22.61 -12.94
CA LEU A 72 -25.80 22.99 -14.05
C LEU A 72 -26.12 24.35 -14.67
N THR A 73 -27.34 24.86 -14.49
CA THR A 73 -27.79 26.14 -15.09
C THR A 73 -27.81 27.30 -14.10
N ASP A 74 -27.94 27.01 -12.81
CA ASP A 74 -27.96 28.03 -11.77
C ASP A 74 -26.54 28.57 -11.48
N ILE A 75 -26.39 29.88 -11.67
CA ILE A 75 -25.15 30.64 -11.45
C ILE A 75 -24.64 30.45 -10.02
N LYS A 76 -25.52 30.22 -9.03
CA LYS A 76 -25.16 29.92 -7.64
C LYS A 76 -24.15 28.76 -7.54
N PHE A 77 -24.30 27.75 -8.40
CA PHE A 77 -23.49 26.52 -8.36
C PHE A 77 -22.32 26.53 -9.36
N SER A 78 -22.21 27.54 -10.22
CA SER A 78 -21.18 27.64 -11.28
C SER A 78 -19.71 27.54 -10.82
N LYS A 79 -19.43 27.76 -9.53
CA LYS A 79 -18.07 27.65 -8.93
C LYS A 79 -17.92 26.43 -8.01
N HIS A 80 -18.95 25.61 -7.89
CA HIS A 80 -18.96 24.42 -7.05
C HIS A 80 -18.75 23.19 -7.90
N SER A 81 -18.27 22.13 -7.27
CA SER A 81 -18.16 20.85 -7.95
C SER A 81 -19.48 20.09 -7.84
N ILE A 82 -19.92 19.52 -8.95
CA ILE A 82 -21.23 18.86 -9.07
C ILE A 82 -21.00 17.37 -9.31
N GLY A 83 -21.66 16.54 -8.52
CA GLY A 83 -21.64 15.10 -8.67
C GLY A 83 -23.01 14.47 -8.75
N PHE A 84 -23.04 13.23 -9.23
CA PHE A 84 -24.25 12.44 -9.34
C PHE A 84 -24.16 11.18 -8.49
N PHE A 85 -25.25 10.79 -7.81
CA PHE A 85 -25.32 9.54 -7.06
C PHE A 85 -26.18 8.53 -7.82
N LYS A 86 -25.67 7.30 -7.99
CA LYS A 86 -26.39 6.22 -8.65
C LYS A 86 -26.27 4.90 -7.89
N GLU A 87 -27.41 4.31 -7.57
CA GLU A 87 -27.49 2.91 -7.11
C GLU A 87 -27.61 1.99 -8.33
N LEU A 88 -26.67 1.06 -8.49
CA LEU A 88 -26.70 0.04 -9.54
C LEU A 88 -27.67 -1.07 -9.15
N LYS A 89 -28.71 -1.26 -9.96
CA LYS A 89 -29.69 -2.35 -9.85
C LYS A 89 -29.74 -3.21 -11.11
N SER A 90 -29.21 -2.68 -12.21
CA SER A 90 -29.29 -3.27 -13.54
C SER A 90 -28.15 -2.81 -14.43
N LYS A 91 -27.98 -3.49 -15.57
CA LYS A 91 -27.00 -3.13 -16.59
C LYS A 91 -27.29 -1.77 -17.26
N ASP A 92 -28.54 -1.31 -17.23
CA ASP A 92 -28.86 0.01 -17.77
C ASP A 92 -28.40 1.13 -16.82
N ASP A 93 -28.29 0.86 -15.52
CA ASP A 93 -27.69 1.79 -14.56
C ASP A 93 -26.18 1.96 -14.82
N GLU A 94 -25.47 0.88 -15.20
CA GLU A 94 -24.05 0.96 -15.61
C GLU A 94 -23.89 1.86 -16.84
N LYS A 95 -24.71 1.67 -17.87
CA LYS A 95 -24.68 2.50 -19.07
C LYS A 95 -24.95 3.96 -18.74
N GLU A 96 -25.90 4.22 -17.85
CA GLU A 96 -26.24 5.58 -17.45
C GLU A 96 -25.05 6.31 -16.81
N VAL A 97 -24.32 5.64 -15.91
CA VAL A 97 -23.10 6.17 -15.29
C VAL A 97 -22.04 6.47 -16.35
N ILE A 98 -21.81 5.53 -17.26
CA ILE A 98 -20.82 5.68 -18.34
C ILE A 98 -21.19 6.84 -19.25
N ASP A 99 -22.44 6.93 -19.70
CA ASP A 99 -22.88 8.00 -20.58
C ASP A 99 -22.80 9.36 -19.89
N LEU A 100 -23.19 9.45 -18.61
CA LEU A 100 -23.06 10.68 -17.83
C LEU A 100 -21.60 11.11 -17.69
N SER A 101 -20.69 10.18 -17.43
CA SER A 101 -19.25 10.47 -17.32
C SER A 101 -18.64 11.06 -18.60
N ARG A 102 -19.23 10.80 -19.77
CA ARG A 102 -18.77 11.30 -21.07
C ARG A 102 -19.27 12.72 -21.37
N THR A 103 -20.30 13.19 -20.66
CA THR A 103 -20.88 14.51 -20.90
C THR A 103 -19.99 15.67 -20.45
N LYS A 104 -19.04 15.41 -19.54
CA LYS A 104 -18.24 16.43 -18.83
C LYS A 104 -19.06 17.46 -18.05
N GLN A 105 -20.32 17.13 -17.73
CA GLN A 105 -21.20 17.99 -16.95
C GLN A 105 -21.04 17.79 -15.44
N VAL A 106 -20.58 16.61 -15.02
CA VAL A 106 -20.33 16.29 -13.62
C VAL A 106 -18.83 16.07 -13.40
N ASP A 107 -18.34 16.47 -12.24
CA ASP A 107 -16.94 16.27 -11.87
C ASP A 107 -16.70 14.89 -11.26
N PHE A 108 -17.73 14.30 -10.64
CA PHE A 108 -17.64 12.98 -10.02
C PHE A 108 -18.98 12.25 -10.01
N ILE A 109 -18.93 10.91 -9.98
CA ILE A 109 -20.11 10.05 -9.84
C ILE A 109 -19.91 9.10 -8.67
N ILE A 110 -20.82 9.12 -7.71
CA ILE A 110 -20.84 8.18 -6.58
C ILE A 110 -21.73 7.01 -6.95
N VAL A 111 -21.16 5.81 -6.95
CA VAL A 111 -21.84 4.58 -7.33
C VAL A 111 -21.96 3.66 -6.13
N SER A 112 -23.16 3.14 -5.87
CA SER A 112 -23.38 2.08 -4.86
C SER A 112 -23.97 0.84 -5.53
N ALA A 113 -23.56 -0.36 -5.12
CA ALA A 113 -24.16 -1.61 -5.56
C ALA A 113 -24.52 -2.48 -4.34
N LYS A 114 -25.69 -3.12 -4.35
CA LYS A 114 -26.10 -4.04 -3.27
C LYS A 114 -25.59 -5.46 -3.51
N ASP A 115 -25.81 -5.99 -4.72
CA ASP A 115 -25.46 -7.35 -5.12
C ASP A 115 -24.50 -7.35 -6.31
N TRP A 116 -23.67 -8.41 -6.44
CA TRP A 116 -22.72 -8.63 -7.55
C TRP A 116 -21.85 -7.42 -7.91
N LYS A 117 -21.10 -6.90 -6.93
CA LYS A 117 -20.40 -5.61 -7.04
C LYS A 117 -19.21 -5.60 -8.00
N ILE A 118 -18.50 -6.71 -8.16
CA ILE A 118 -17.21 -6.72 -8.88
C ILE A 118 -17.37 -6.40 -10.37
N ILE A 119 -18.17 -7.19 -11.09
CA ILE A 119 -18.30 -7.08 -12.56
C ILE A 119 -18.82 -5.69 -13.00
N PRO A 120 -19.86 -5.11 -12.37
CA PRO A 120 -20.32 -3.76 -12.73
C PRO A 120 -19.23 -2.70 -12.53
N PHE A 121 -18.48 -2.76 -11.41
CA PHE A 121 -17.38 -1.82 -11.20
C PHE A 121 -16.23 -2.04 -12.19
N GLU A 122 -15.90 -3.28 -12.56
CA GLU A 122 -14.92 -3.56 -13.62
C GLU A 122 -15.32 -2.90 -14.94
N ASN A 123 -16.59 -3.06 -15.36
CA ASN A 123 -17.10 -2.44 -16.60
C ASN A 123 -17.01 -0.92 -16.56
N ILE A 124 -17.45 -0.30 -15.46
CA ILE A 124 -17.47 1.15 -15.32
C ILE A 124 -16.03 1.70 -15.27
N ILE A 125 -15.12 1.07 -14.50
CA ILE A 125 -13.71 1.47 -14.44
C ILE A 125 -13.06 1.39 -15.83
N ALA A 126 -13.30 0.29 -16.57
CA ALA A 126 -12.75 0.11 -17.91
C ALA A 126 -13.19 1.21 -18.88
N GLU A 127 -14.40 1.73 -18.76
CA GLU A 127 -14.92 2.80 -19.62
C GLU A 127 -14.54 4.21 -19.12
N MET A 128 -14.48 4.41 -17.80
CA MET A 128 -14.25 5.72 -17.18
C MET A 128 -12.77 6.07 -16.95
N HIS A 129 -11.81 5.13 -17.03
CA HIS A 129 -10.40 5.42 -16.70
C HIS A 129 -9.71 6.48 -17.57
N LYS A 130 -10.34 6.91 -18.69
CA LYS A 130 -9.88 8.02 -19.55
C LYS A 130 -10.76 9.27 -19.45
N SER A 131 -11.81 9.22 -18.64
CA SER A 131 -12.69 10.37 -18.40
C SER A 131 -12.04 11.32 -17.40
N ASP A 132 -12.43 12.59 -17.48
CA ASP A 132 -12.10 13.62 -16.48
C ASP A 132 -13.06 13.58 -15.27
N THR A 133 -14.05 12.66 -15.27
CA THR A 133 -15.03 12.47 -14.19
C THR A 133 -14.54 11.41 -13.20
N ASP A 134 -14.42 11.77 -11.93
CA ASP A 134 -13.98 10.83 -10.88
C ASP A 134 -15.07 9.80 -10.56
N LEU A 135 -14.69 8.52 -10.50
CA LEU A 135 -15.56 7.45 -10.01
C LEU A 135 -15.36 7.22 -8.51
N ILE A 136 -16.42 7.36 -7.71
CA ILE A 136 -16.38 7.12 -6.26
C ILE A 136 -17.26 5.93 -5.90
N ALA A 137 -16.71 4.90 -5.26
CA ALA A 137 -17.49 3.76 -4.78
C ALA A 137 -18.05 4.03 -3.37
N ALA A 138 -19.37 3.93 -3.20
CA ALA A 138 -19.99 3.85 -1.88
C ALA A 138 -19.93 2.41 -1.37
N VAL A 139 -19.19 2.20 -0.29
CA VAL A 139 -18.79 0.88 0.24
C VAL A 139 -19.30 0.67 1.67
N SER A 140 -19.48 -0.58 2.10
CA SER A 140 -20.01 -0.92 3.44
C SER A 140 -18.97 -1.08 4.55
N ASP A 141 -17.71 -1.31 4.17
CA ASP A 141 -16.58 -1.58 5.05
C ASP A 141 -15.24 -1.37 4.32
N VAL A 142 -14.15 -1.53 5.07
CA VAL A 142 -12.77 -1.35 4.60
C VAL A 142 -12.37 -2.42 3.59
N ASP A 143 -12.83 -3.67 3.75
CA ASP A 143 -12.50 -4.77 2.84
C ASP A 143 -13.08 -4.49 1.44
N GLU A 144 -14.33 -4.01 1.39
CA GLU A 144 -14.93 -3.56 0.14
C GLU A 144 -14.21 -2.32 -0.43
N ALA A 145 -13.78 -1.38 0.42
CA ALA A 145 -13.00 -0.23 -0.02
C ALA A 145 -11.68 -0.67 -0.70
N GLU A 146 -10.96 -1.61 -0.09
CA GLU A 146 -9.73 -2.18 -0.63
C GLU A 146 -9.96 -2.85 -1.98
N LEU A 147 -11.03 -3.64 -2.09
CA LEU A 147 -11.41 -4.28 -3.34
C LEU A 147 -11.66 -3.26 -4.46
N MET A 148 -12.49 -2.25 -4.20
CA MET A 148 -12.84 -1.23 -5.19
C MET A 148 -11.64 -0.36 -5.61
N LEU A 149 -10.76 -0.03 -4.66
CA LEU A 149 -9.54 0.74 -4.93
C LEU A 149 -8.49 -0.03 -5.74
N LYS A 150 -8.57 -1.37 -5.80
CA LYS A 150 -7.62 -2.25 -6.50
C LYS A 150 -8.17 -2.93 -7.75
N THR A 151 -9.47 -2.79 -8.04
CA THR A 151 -10.14 -3.45 -9.16
C THR A 151 -9.52 -3.07 -10.51
N LEU A 152 -9.24 -4.06 -11.37
CA LEU A 152 -8.54 -3.90 -12.66
C LEU A 152 -7.15 -3.22 -12.60
N GLU A 153 -6.46 -3.23 -11.45
CA GLU A 153 -5.18 -2.51 -11.22
C GLU A 153 -5.26 -0.97 -11.39
N ILE A 154 -6.44 -0.45 -11.73
CA ILE A 154 -6.74 0.98 -11.89
C ILE A 154 -7.49 1.47 -10.65
N GLY A 155 -8.53 0.73 -10.24
CA GLY A 155 -9.43 1.05 -9.15
C GLY A 155 -10.31 2.27 -9.38
N VAL A 156 -11.32 2.44 -8.54
CA VAL A 156 -12.12 3.68 -8.48
C VAL A 156 -11.28 4.86 -7.99
N ASP A 157 -11.62 6.10 -8.33
CA ASP A 157 -10.90 7.31 -7.94
C ASP A 157 -11.12 7.72 -6.48
N GLY A 158 -12.12 7.16 -5.82
CA GLY A 158 -12.30 7.31 -4.39
C GLY A 158 -13.33 6.38 -3.78
N VAL A 159 -13.44 6.43 -2.46
CA VAL A 159 -14.41 5.64 -1.69
C VAL A 159 -15.20 6.54 -0.75
N LEU A 160 -16.49 6.24 -0.61
CA LEU A 160 -17.40 6.81 0.38
C LEU A 160 -17.75 5.73 1.39
N LEU A 161 -17.29 5.87 2.63
CA LEU A 161 -17.54 4.92 3.72
C LEU A 161 -18.21 5.61 4.91
N THR A 162 -19.21 4.96 5.49
CA THR A 162 -19.72 5.28 6.83
C THR A 162 -18.90 4.50 7.86
N PRO A 163 -17.96 5.12 8.62
CA PRO A 163 -17.16 4.39 9.59
C PRO A 163 -18.06 3.85 10.72
N LYS A 164 -17.74 2.65 11.21
CA LYS A 164 -18.39 1.99 12.35
C LYS A 164 -17.56 2.14 13.62
N ASN A 165 -16.24 2.31 13.46
CA ASN A 165 -15.29 2.51 14.55
C ASN A 165 -14.08 3.35 14.07
N VAL A 166 -13.24 3.79 15.01
CA VAL A 166 -12.05 4.62 14.72
C VAL A 166 -11.04 3.89 13.82
N ASN A 167 -10.91 2.57 14.01
CA ASN A 167 -9.97 1.75 13.25
C ASN A 167 -10.31 1.68 11.74
N ASP A 168 -11.59 1.79 11.36
CA ASP A 168 -11.99 1.88 9.95
C ASP A 168 -11.31 3.08 9.24
N ILE A 169 -11.19 4.22 9.93
CA ILE A 169 -10.57 5.46 9.40
C ILE A 169 -9.06 5.26 9.21
N ILE A 170 -8.41 4.62 10.20
CA ILE A 170 -6.97 4.30 10.15
C ILE A 170 -6.69 3.37 8.98
N GLN A 171 -7.46 2.29 8.86
CA GLN A 171 -7.28 1.31 7.80
C GLN A 171 -7.55 1.91 6.42
N LEU A 172 -8.60 2.72 6.25
CA LEU A 172 -8.87 3.43 5.00
C LEU A 172 -7.71 4.30 4.54
N LYS A 173 -7.08 5.07 5.45
CA LYS A 173 -5.93 5.92 5.08
C LYS A 173 -4.77 5.09 4.54
N ASN A 174 -4.52 3.93 5.16
CA ASN A 174 -3.46 2.99 4.78
C ASN A 174 -3.71 2.33 3.42
N LEU A 175 -4.94 2.35 2.88
CA LEU A 175 -5.24 1.82 1.55
C LEU A 175 -4.78 2.75 0.42
N ILE A 176 -4.75 4.07 0.65
CA ILE A 176 -4.51 5.07 -0.41
C ILE A 176 -3.09 5.60 -0.43
N HIS A 177 -2.48 5.76 0.74
CA HIS A 177 -1.05 6.05 0.82
C HIS A 177 -0.33 4.73 1.01
N PRO A 178 0.68 4.40 0.17
CA PRO A 178 1.56 3.28 0.47
C PRO A 178 1.97 3.39 1.93
N SER A 179 1.76 2.28 2.63
CA SER A 179 2.46 1.92 3.86
C SER A 179 3.84 2.58 3.83
N PHE A 180 4.06 3.51 4.76
CA PHE A 180 5.32 4.12 5.20
C PHE A 180 6.59 3.87 4.35
N GLN A 181 7.45 4.87 4.23
CA GLN A 181 8.78 4.64 3.67
C GLN A 181 9.71 4.00 4.70
N ILE A 182 10.47 3.00 4.27
CA ILE A 182 11.63 2.48 5.02
C ILE A 182 12.88 3.23 4.53
N GLU A 183 13.62 3.80 5.46
CA GLU A 183 14.93 4.40 5.17
C GLU A 183 15.92 3.33 4.69
N LEU A 184 16.51 3.56 3.52
CA LEU A 184 17.57 2.73 2.94
C LEU A 184 18.90 3.49 2.98
N LEU A 185 19.94 2.81 3.47
CA LEU A 185 21.31 3.27 3.48
C LEU A 185 22.17 2.45 2.53
N LYS A 186 23.34 2.98 2.17
CA LYS A 186 24.35 2.25 1.40
C LYS A 186 25.30 1.56 2.37
N ALA A 187 25.46 0.25 2.22
CA ALA A 187 26.46 -0.52 2.94
C ALA A 187 27.50 -1.06 1.97
N LYS A 188 28.76 -0.95 2.36
CA LYS A 188 29.91 -1.43 1.60
C LYS A 188 30.15 -2.90 1.94
N VAL A 189 30.36 -3.73 0.93
CA VAL A 189 30.75 -5.14 1.10
C VAL A 189 32.19 -5.21 1.60
N ILE A 190 32.39 -5.85 2.74
CA ILE A 190 33.69 -5.98 3.42
C ILE A 190 34.31 -7.35 3.15
N THR A 191 33.51 -8.41 3.25
CA THR A 191 33.95 -9.79 3.00
C THR A 191 32.89 -10.55 2.22
N ILE A 192 33.35 -11.56 1.47
CA ILE A 192 32.50 -12.52 0.75
C ILE A 192 33.07 -13.91 1.04
N GLU A 193 32.25 -14.79 1.60
CA GLU A 193 32.65 -16.14 1.97
C GLU A 193 31.72 -17.16 1.28
N THR A 194 32.30 -18.23 0.73
CA THR A 194 31.53 -19.33 0.15
C THR A 194 31.04 -20.27 1.24
N ILE A 195 29.74 -20.56 1.24
CA ILE A 195 29.14 -21.62 2.05
C ILE A 195 28.84 -22.78 1.11
N PRO A 196 29.50 -23.94 1.25
CA PRO A 196 29.34 -25.06 0.33
C PRO A 196 27.89 -25.55 0.23
N GLU A 197 27.18 -25.56 1.36
CA GLU A 197 25.83 -26.09 1.46
C GLU A 197 25.08 -25.44 2.63
N ALA A 198 23.87 -24.95 2.37
CA ALA A 198 22.93 -24.48 3.39
C ALA A 198 21.48 -24.58 2.89
N GLU A 199 20.53 -24.56 3.83
CA GLU A 199 19.10 -24.53 3.52
C GLU A 199 18.67 -23.13 3.11
N ARG A 200 18.32 -22.96 1.83
CA ARG A 200 17.92 -21.68 1.23
C ARG A 200 16.41 -21.55 1.19
N VAL A 201 15.90 -20.42 1.68
CA VAL A 201 14.48 -20.05 1.66
C VAL A 201 14.16 -19.17 0.45
N CYS A 202 13.24 -19.62 -0.39
CA CYS A 202 12.56 -18.81 -1.40
C CYS A 202 11.18 -18.42 -0.92
N VAL A 203 10.83 -17.15 -1.09
CA VAL A 203 9.51 -16.61 -0.81
C VAL A 203 8.81 -16.32 -2.15
N ASP A 204 7.78 -17.09 -2.46
CA ASP A 204 6.88 -16.82 -3.60
C ASP A 204 5.69 -16.00 -3.08
N THR A 205 5.59 -14.74 -3.48
CA THR A 205 4.48 -13.85 -3.13
C THR A 205 3.28 -14.07 -4.05
N THR A 206 2.12 -13.54 -3.68
CA THR A 206 0.90 -13.52 -4.51
C THR A 206 0.83 -12.28 -5.41
N SER A 207 1.90 -11.50 -5.50
CA SER A 207 1.97 -10.26 -6.28
C SER A 207 3.16 -10.30 -7.23
N LEU A 208 3.03 -9.68 -8.40
CA LEU A 208 4.19 -9.42 -9.24
C LEU A 208 4.97 -8.24 -8.64
N LEU A 209 6.27 -8.43 -8.40
CA LEU A 209 7.17 -7.39 -7.92
C LEU A 209 7.81 -6.65 -9.10
N SER A 210 8.09 -5.38 -8.90
CA SER A 210 8.69 -4.51 -9.90
C SER A 210 10.22 -4.59 -9.90
N ILE A 211 10.85 -4.12 -10.98
CA ILE A 211 12.31 -3.94 -11.00
C ILE A 211 12.71 -2.97 -9.88
N GLY A 212 13.72 -3.35 -9.10
CA GLY A 212 14.14 -2.62 -7.90
C GLY A 212 13.32 -2.93 -6.65
N GLU A 213 12.29 -3.77 -6.73
CA GLU A 213 11.49 -4.22 -5.58
C GLU A 213 11.97 -5.59 -5.07
N GLY A 214 11.93 -5.76 -3.74
CA GLY A 214 12.45 -6.94 -3.08
C GLY A 214 11.97 -7.09 -1.64
N LEU A 215 12.64 -7.94 -0.88
CA LEU A 215 12.42 -8.14 0.55
C LEU A 215 13.67 -7.72 1.34
N LEU A 216 13.46 -7.13 2.52
CA LEU A 216 14.54 -6.79 3.44
C LEU A 216 14.87 -8.01 4.31
N VAL A 217 16.07 -8.57 4.11
CA VAL A 217 16.53 -9.80 4.75
C VAL A 217 17.93 -9.62 5.35
N GLY A 218 18.13 -10.09 6.57
CA GLY A 218 19.41 -9.98 7.28
C GLY A 218 19.69 -11.20 8.15
N SER A 219 20.95 -11.58 8.30
CA SER A 219 21.35 -12.69 9.19
C SER A 219 21.25 -12.32 10.68
N THR A 220 21.10 -11.03 10.99
CA THR A 220 20.91 -10.51 12.36
C THR A 220 19.81 -9.46 12.36
N ALA A 221 19.23 -9.16 13.52
CA ALA A 221 18.22 -8.10 13.63
C ALA A 221 18.81 -6.67 13.49
N ALA A 222 20.14 -6.55 13.45
CA ALA A 222 20.85 -5.28 13.32
C ALA A 222 20.72 -4.63 11.93
N GLY A 223 20.59 -5.43 10.86
CA GLY A 223 20.51 -4.87 9.51
C GLY A 223 20.06 -5.86 8.46
N PHE A 224 19.38 -5.34 7.44
CA PHE A 224 18.67 -6.09 6.41
C PHE A 224 19.08 -5.60 5.03
N CYS A 225 19.56 -6.49 4.17
CA CYS A 225 19.85 -6.18 2.77
C CYS A 225 18.58 -6.26 1.92
N LEU A 226 18.47 -5.38 0.93
CA LEU A 226 17.37 -5.43 -0.02
C LEU A 226 17.63 -6.51 -1.08
N VAL A 227 17.05 -7.68 -0.88
CA VAL A 227 17.15 -8.84 -1.79
C VAL A 227 16.12 -8.69 -2.89
N HIS A 228 16.60 -8.52 -4.11
CA HIS A 228 15.79 -8.17 -5.27
C HIS A 228 15.01 -9.40 -5.80
N SER A 229 13.84 -9.14 -6.36
CA SER A 229 12.96 -10.14 -6.96
C SER A 229 13.48 -10.68 -8.30
N GLU A 230 13.04 -11.88 -8.71
CA GLU A 230 13.49 -12.54 -9.94
C GLU A 230 12.83 -11.94 -11.19
N THR A 231 12.96 -10.62 -11.42
CA THR A 231 12.25 -9.90 -12.50
C THR A 231 12.98 -9.88 -13.85
N PHE A 232 14.22 -10.35 -13.89
CA PHE A 232 15.04 -10.33 -15.11
C PHE A 232 15.08 -11.71 -15.75
N GLU A 233 14.69 -11.77 -17.02
CA GLU A 233 14.87 -12.97 -17.85
C GLU A 233 16.34 -13.12 -18.23
N THR A 234 16.80 -14.36 -18.31
CA THR A 234 18.10 -14.70 -18.89
C THR A 234 17.89 -15.59 -20.11
N GLN A 235 18.96 -15.86 -20.86
CA GLN A 235 18.90 -16.81 -21.98
C GLN A 235 18.53 -18.24 -21.56
N PHE A 236 18.65 -18.56 -20.27
CA PHE A 236 18.47 -19.90 -19.72
C PHE A 236 17.23 -20.04 -18.83
N VAL A 237 16.74 -18.93 -18.26
CA VAL A 237 15.69 -18.95 -17.25
C VAL A 237 14.73 -17.78 -17.44
N ALA A 238 13.43 -18.08 -17.56
CA ALA A 238 12.36 -17.09 -17.56
C ALA A 238 12.23 -16.41 -16.19
N SER A 239 11.80 -15.15 -16.20
CA SER A 239 11.59 -14.36 -14.98
C SER A 239 10.44 -14.92 -14.14
N ARG A 240 10.53 -14.72 -12.83
CA ARG A 240 9.48 -15.00 -11.86
C ARG A 240 9.34 -13.79 -10.94
N PRO A 241 8.71 -12.69 -11.42
CA PRO A 241 8.63 -11.43 -10.66
C PRO A 241 7.95 -11.57 -9.29
N PHE A 242 7.22 -12.64 -9.03
CA PHE A 242 6.62 -12.93 -7.72
C PHE A 242 7.58 -13.57 -6.71
N ARG A 243 8.78 -13.99 -7.13
CA ARG A 243 9.74 -14.77 -6.33
C ARG A 243 10.89 -13.92 -5.82
N VAL A 244 11.25 -14.12 -4.56
CA VAL A 244 12.49 -13.61 -3.95
C VAL A 244 13.27 -14.78 -3.35
N ASN A 245 14.53 -14.93 -3.77
CA ASN A 245 15.46 -15.92 -3.20
C ASN A 245 16.08 -15.31 -1.94
N ALA A 246 15.29 -15.30 -0.86
CA ALA A 246 15.43 -14.41 0.27
C ALA A 246 16.72 -14.59 1.08
N GLY A 247 17.07 -15.82 1.44
CA GLY A 247 18.28 -16.09 2.24
C GLY A 247 18.33 -17.52 2.76
N ASP A 248 19.05 -17.75 3.85
CA ASP A 248 19.07 -19.04 4.54
C ASP A 248 17.97 -19.13 5.63
N VAL A 249 17.73 -20.33 6.16
CA VAL A 249 16.69 -20.60 7.17
C VAL A 249 16.82 -19.81 8.48
N SER A 250 18.02 -19.35 8.82
CA SER A 250 18.28 -18.57 10.05
C SER A 250 18.10 -17.06 9.87
N ALA A 251 18.03 -16.58 8.62
CA ALA A 251 17.91 -15.15 8.38
C ALA A 251 16.54 -14.61 8.81
N TYR A 252 16.55 -13.35 9.26
CA TYR A 252 15.37 -12.57 9.55
C TYR A 252 14.85 -11.86 8.31
N ILE A 253 13.54 -11.68 8.25
CA ILE A 253 12.82 -10.84 7.29
C ILE A 253 11.98 -9.80 8.03
N LEU A 254 11.81 -8.62 7.44
CA LEU A 254 10.83 -7.64 7.91
C LEU A 254 9.41 -7.96 7.44
N VAL A 255 8.49 -8.01 8.38
CA VAL A 255 7.06 -8.27 8.17
C VAL A 255 6.23 -7.15 8.80
N PRO A 256 5.01 -6.86 8.31
CA PRO A 256 4.14 -5.88 8.95
C PRO A 256 3.89 -6.26 10.42
N ASP A 257 3.86 -5.24 11.28
CA ASP A 257 3.41 -5.38 12.66
C ASP A 257 1.89 -5.10 12.73
N ASP A 258 1.22 -5.75 13.66
CA ASP A 258 -0.20 -5.50 13.95
C ASP A 258 -0.36 -4.36 14.98
N ASN A 259 0.73 -3.96 15.65
CA ASN A 259 0.74 -2.83 16.58
C ASN A 259 0.78 -1.49 15.81
N PRO A 260 -0.18 -0.58 16.02
CA PRO A 260 -0.20 0.74 15.38
C PRO A 260 1.04 1.61 15.61
N ASP A 261 1.76 1.39 16.72
CA ASP A 261 2.95 2.15 17.10
C ASP A 261 4.25 1.59 16.51
N ALA A 262 4.21 0.38 15.94
CA ALA A 262 5.34 -0.28 15.31
C ALA A 262 5.09 -0.44 13.80
N ILE A 263 6.05 0.05 13.02
CA ILE A 263 5.91 0.06 11.56
C ILE A 263 6.08 -1.36 10.98
N TYR A 264 6.97 -2.15 11.56
CA TYR A 264 7.28 -3.52 11.17
C TYR A 264 7.92 -4.28 12.35
N ARG A 265 8.00 -5.61 12.22
CA ARG A 265 8.74 -6.49 13.13
C ARG A 265 9.61 -7.47 12.35
N THR A 266 10.48 -8.18 13.07
CA THR A 266 11.29 -9.26 12.49
C THR A 266 10.59 -10.61 12.63
N LYS A 267 10.85 -11.51 11.67
CA LYS A 267 10.42 -12.91 11.71
C LYS A 267 11.52 -13.77 11.07
N TYR A 268 11.72 -15.00 11.52
CA TYR A 268 12.65 -15.90 10.82
C TYR A 268 12.07 -16.33 9.47
N LEU A 269 12.92 -16.42 8.44
CA LEU A 269 12.50 -16.92 7.13
C LEU A 269 11.93 -18.33 7.19
N SER A 270 12.46 -19.19 8.07
CA SER A 270 11.97 -20.55 8.29
C SER A 270 10.57 -20.64 8.91
N GLU A 271 10.08 -19.56 9.53
CA GLU A 271 8.75 -19.50 10.14
C GLU A 271 7.67 -18.99 9.17
N LEU A 272 8.05 -18.53 7.97
CA LEU A 272 7.09 -18.07 6.96
C LEU A 272 6.28 -19.25 6.40
N LYS A 273 5.00 -19.01 6.16
CA LYS A 273 4.08 -19.94 5.49
C LYS A 273 3.16 -19.22 4.51
N GLY A 274 2.50 -19.99 3.65
CA GLY A 274 1.45 -19.43 2.77
C GLY A 274 0.35 -18.73 3.58
N GLY A 275 -0.09 -17.57 3.10
CA GLY A 275 -1.04 -16.70 3.78
C GLY A 275 -0.41 -15.65 4.70
N ASP A 276 0.87 -15.79 5.07
CA ASP A 276 1.58 -14.75 5.83
C ASP A 276 1.70 -13.46 4.99
N ARG A 277 1.83 -12.32 5.67
CA ARG A 277 2.08 -11.01 5.03
C ARG A 277 3.56 -10.65 5.16
N VAL A 278 4.15 -10.06 4.11
CA VAL A 278 5.52 -9.56 4.08
C VAL A 278 5.57 -8.15 3.48
N LEU A 279 6.65 -7.43 3.74
CA LEU A 279 6.87 -6.09 3.19
C LEU A 279 7.67 -6.18 1.89
N ALA A 280 7.05 -5.81 0.77
CA ALA A 280 7.74 -5.58 -0.48
C ALA A 280 8.24 -4.14 -0.51
N VAL A 281 9.55 -3.97 -0.70
CA VAL A 281 10.23 -2.68 -0.57
C VAL A 281 10.92 -2.33 -1.89
N SER A 282 10.67 -1.13 -2.40
CA SER A 282 11.34 -0.61 -3.59
C SER A 282 12.74 -0.07 -3.29
N ASN A 283 13.55 0.15 -4.32
CA ASN A 283 14.85 0.80 -4.22
C ASN A 283 14.81 2.26 -3.74
N LYS A 284 13.62 2.85 -3.60
CA LYS A 284 13.37 4.18 -3.00
C LYS A 284 12.90 4.10 -1.56
N GLY A 285 12.69 2.91 -1.02
CA GLY A 285 12.14 2.72 0.32
C GLY A 285 10.61 2.71 0.37
N ASP A 286 9.91 2.90 -0.75
CA ASP A 286 8.44 2.76 -0.79
C ASP A 286 8.05 1.32 -0.45
N VAL A 287 7.13 1.16 0.50
CA VAL A 287 6.69 -0.15 1.00
C VAL A 287 5.25 -0.44 0.58
N ARG A 288 5.00 -1.70 0.23
CA ARG A 288 3.65 -2.27 0.19
C ARG A 288 3.61 -3.62 0.86
N ILE A 289 2.47 -3.94 1.46
CA ILE A 289 2.22 -5.26 2.06
C ILE A 289 1.75 -6.22 0.96
N VAL A 290 2.40 -7.37 0.85
CA VAL A 290 2.02 -8.46 -0.05
C VAL A 290 1.86 -9.77 0.71
N SER A 291 1.04 -10.68 0.20
CA SER A 291 0.85 -11.99 0.81
C SER A 291 1.83 -13.02 0.25
N VAL A 292 2.23 -13.97 1.07
CA VAL A 292 3.05 -15.12 0.69
C VAL A 292 2.13 -16.19 0.11
N GLY A 293 2.38 -16.61 -1.12
CA GLY A 293 1.70 -17.75 -1.74
C GLY A 293 2.27 -19.07 -1.23
N ARG A 294 3.60 -19.20 -1.25
CA ARG A 294 4.31 -20.36 -0.67
C ARG A 294 5.76 -20.03 -0.31
N VAL A 295 6.34 -20.89 0.53
CA VAL A 295 7.76 -20.84 0.89
C VAL A 295 8.43 -22.14 0.44
N LYS A 296 9.59 -22.05 -0.20
CA LYS A 296 10.37 -23.20 -0.66
C LYS A 296 11.75 -23.22 -0.01
N ILE A 297 11.99 -24.23 0.81
CA ILE A 297 13.27 -24.50 1.45
C ILE A 297 13.98 -25.59 0.64
N GLU A 298 15.21 -25.33 0.20
CA GLU A 298 16.02 -26.32 -0.49
C GLU A 298 17.52 -26.08 -0.25
N THR A 299 18.28 -27.17 -0.22
CA THR A 299 19.71 -27.16 0.01
C THR A 299 20.48 -26.63 -1.22
N ARG A 300 21.33 -25.61 -1.04
CA ARG A 300 22.10 -24.95 -2.11
C ARG A 300 23.47 -24.45 -1.63
N PRO A 301 24.44 -24.25 -2.54
CA PRO A 301 25.61 -23.44 -2.26
C PRO A 301 25.22 -21.97 -2.10
N MET A 302 25.82 -21.29 -1.12
CA MET A 302 25.52 -19.90 -0.78
C MET A 302 26.78 -19.03 -0.71
N LEU A 303 26.59 -17.71 -0.68
CA LEU A 303 27.58 -16.69 -0.40
C LEU A 303 27.14 -15.93 0.84
N ARG A 304 28.04 -15.79 1.82
CA ARG A 304 27.87 -14.91 2.97
C ARG A 304 28.56 -13.58 2.68
N PHE A 305 27.81 -12.50 2.80
CA PHE A 305 28.31 -11.14 2.67
C PHE A 305 28.37 -10.51 4.06
N GLU A 306 29.52 -9.99 4.46
CA GLU A 306 29.59 -9.03 5.57
C GLU A 306 29.68 -7.63 5.00
N LEU A 307 28.86 -6.73 5.56
CA LEU A 307 28.71 -5.36 5.10
C LEU A 307 28.91 -4.38 6.25
N GLU A 308 29.33 -3.17 5.91
CA GLU A 308 29.47 -2.06 6.85
C GLU A 308 28.76 -0.83 6.29
N CYS A 309 27.94 -0.19 7.11
CA CYS A 309 27.41 1.15 6.85
C CYS A 309 27.75 2.08 8.00
N VAL A 310 27.62 3.39 7.75
CA VAL A 310 27.82 4.42 8.77
C VAL A 310 26.50 5.16 8.96
N ARG A 311 26.04 5.26 10.20
CA ARG A 311 24.91 6.09 10.61
C ARG A 311 25.32 6.87 11.86
N ASP A 312 25.13 8.18 11.84
CA ASP A 312 25.47 9.07 12.96
C ASP A 312 26.90 8.86 13.49
N ASP A 313 27.87 8.74 12.57
CA ASP A 313 29.30 8.45 12.82
C ASP A 313 29.59 7.07 13.49
N ILE A 314 28.58 6.22 13.63
CA ILE A 314 28.71 4.86 14.15
C ILE A 314 28.79 3.87 12.99
N LYS A 315 29.84 3.04 13.00
CA LYS A 315 29.98 1.90 12.08
C LYS A 315 29.08 0.76 12.52
N ILE A 316 28.21 0.33 11.62
CA ILE A 316 27.24 -0.74 11.86
C ILE A 316 27.55 -1.87 10.90
N LYS A 317 27.83 -3.05 11.47
CA LYS A 317 28.05 -4.28 10.73
C LYS A 317 26.75 -5.02 10.55
N LEU A 318 26.59 -5.60 9.37
CA LEU A 318 25.44 -6.39 8.97
C LEU A 318 25.91 -7.52 8.07
N SER A 319 25.08 -8.54 7.94
CA SER A 319 25.39 -9.68 7.10
C SER A 319 24.12 -10.21 6.44
N CYS A 320 24.30 -10.79 5.26
CA CYS A 320 23.26 -11.54 4.58
C CYS A 320 23.89 -12.75 3.89
N ILE A 321 23.08 -13.80 3.74
CA ILE A 321 23.49 -15.01 3.02
C ILE A 321 22.56 -15.16 1.82
N CYS A 322 23.13 -15.24 0.63
CA CYS A 322 22.37 -15.37 -0.61
C CYS A 322 22.82 -16.61 -1.37
N GLN A 323 21.93 -17.22 -2.16
CA GLN A 323 22.31 -18.36 -3.00
C GLN A 323 23.39 -17.94 -3.99
N ASN A 324 24.42 -18.80 -4.16
CA ASN A 324 25.47 -18.59 -5.13
C ASN A 324 24.96 -18.91 -6.55
N ALA A 325 24.26 -17.97 -7.18
CA ALA A 325 23.75 -18.10 -8.54
C ALA A 325 23.52 -16.73 -9.21
N GLU A 326 23.71 -16.66 -10.52
CA GLU A 326 23.61 -15.42 -11.31
C GLU A 326 22.22 -14.76 -11.33
N THR A 327 21.17 -15.54 -11.06
CA THR A 327 19.78 -15.06 -11.02
C THR A 327 19.45 -14.33 -9.72
N ILE A 328 20.27 -14.49 -8.69
CA ILE A 328 20.07 -13.91 -7.35
C ILE A 328 20.71 -12.54 -7.34
N ARG A 329 19.96 -11.53 -6.87
CA ARG A 329 20.39 -10.14 -6.95
C ARG A 329 20.17 -9.42 -5.63
N LEU A 330 21.12 -8.57 -5.26
CA LEU A 330 20.92 -7.50 -4.28
C LEU A 330 20.66 -6.19 -5.02
N VAL A 331 19.99 -5.25 -4.39
CA VAL A 331 19.88 -3.89 -4.95
C VAL A 331 21.15 -3.12 -4.60
N GLY A 332 21.93 -2.73 -5.61
CA GLY A 332 23.15 -1.93 -5.46
C GLY A 332 22.86 -0.52 -4.95
N GLY A 333 23.87 0.18 -4.41
CA GLY A 333 23.76 1.54 -3.88
C GLY A 333 23.32 2.62 -4.89
N ASN A 334 23.28 2.28 -6.18
CA ASN A 334 22.72 3.09 -7.26
C ASN A 334 21.24 2.76 -7.59
N GLY A 335 20.61 1.87 -6.82
CA GLY A 335 19.24 1.41 -7.02
C GLY A 335 19.05 0.32 -8.09
N LYS A 336 20.12 -0.14 -8.75
CA LYS A 336 20.04 -1.21 -9.77
C LYS A 336 20.20 -2.58 -9.13
N ALA A 337 19.52 -3.58 -9.66
CA ALA A 337 19.73 -4.96 -9.25
C ALA A 337 21.10 -5.46 -9.76
N VAL A 338 21.92 -6.00 -8.86
CA VAL A 338 23.27 -6.51 -9.14
C VAL A 338 23.30 -7.99 -8.78
N SER A 339 23.81 -8.83 -9.69
CA SER A 339 23.94 -10.25 -9.42
C SER A 339 24.93 -10.51 -8.29
N VAL A 340 24.57 -11.40 -7.36
CA VAL A 340 25.42 -11.68 -6.19
C VAL A 340 26.77 -12.28 -6.56
N VAL A 341 26.87 -12.94 -7.73
CA VAL A 341 28.14 -13.49 -8.25
C VAL A 341 29.04 -12.41 -8.87
N ASP A 342 28.47 -11.25 -9.20
CA ASP A 342 29.20 -10.11 -9.78
C ASP A 342 29.63 -9.09 -8.72
N ILE A 343 29.09 -9.20 -7.49
CA ILE A 343 29.42 -8.31 -6.36
C ILE A 343 30.86 -8.57 -5.91
N LYS A 344 31.61 -7.49 -5.69
CA LYS A 344 32.99 -7.51 -5.21
C LYS A 344 33.12 -6.80 -3.87
N ILE A 345 34.20 -7.12 -3.16
CA ILE A 345 34.60 -6.36 -1.97
C ILE A 345 34.75 -4.89 -2.37
N GLY A 346 34.05 -4.03 -1.63
CA GLY A 346 34.02 -2.61 -1.82
C GLY A 346 32.83 -2.06 -2.60
N ASP A 347 32.03 -2.93 -3.23
CA ASP A 347 30.76 -2.52 -3.83
C ASP A 347 29.75 -2.12 -2.75
N GLU A 348 28.79 -1.29 -3.13
CA GLU A 348 27.72 -0.83 -2.24
C GLU A 348 26.39 -1.48 -2.59
N VAL A 349 25.63 -1.86 -1.57
CA VAL A 349 24.23 -2.33 -1.69
C VAL A 349 23.32 -1.57 -0.75
N LEU A 350 22.02 -1.55 -1.07
CA LEU A 350 20.99 -0.93 -0.24
C LEU A 350 20.61 -1.84 0.93
N VAL A 351 20.61 -1.25 2.11
CA VAL A 351 20.30 -1.92 3.36
C VAL A 351 19.39 -1.06 4.22
N HIS A 352 18.71 -1.68 5.16
CA HIS A 352 17.99 -1.01 6.23
C HIS A 352 18.57 -1.41 7.58
N ILE A 353 18.74 -0.44 8.47
CA ILE A 353 19.20 -0.71 9.85
C ILE A 353 17.98 -1.07 10.68
N GLY A 354 17.99 -2.28 11.20
CA GLY A 354 16.87 -2.81 11.97
C GLY A 354 16.66 -2.11 13.33
N PRO A 355 15.63 -2.51 14.07
CA PRO A 355 15.25 -1.90 15.35
C PRO A 355 16.23 -2.23 16.48
N GLY A 356 17.30 -2.99 16.21
CA GLY A 356 18.28 -3.44 17.20
C GLY A 356 17.94 -4.85 17.73
N ALA A 357 18.16 -5.08 19.03
CA ALA A 357 17.94 -6.37 19.68
C ALA A 357 16.43 -6.75 19.68
N THR A 358 16.09 -7.87 19.05
CA THR A 358 14.71 -8.40 19.04
C THR A 358 14.64 -9.78 19.69
N HIS A 359 13.63 -10.04 20.52
CA HIS A 359 13.31 -11.36 21.05
C HIS A 359 11.95 -11.81 20.51
N PHE A 360 11.94 -12.84 19.66
CA PHE A 360 10.76 -13.27 18.89
C PHE A 360 10.07 -12.13 18.13
N GLY A 361 10.83 -11.30 17.42
CA GLY A 361 10.29 -10.21 16.63
C GLY A 361 9.94 -8.94 17.42
N THR A 362 9.95 -8.98 18.75
CA THR A 362 9.65 -7.81 19.58
C THR A 362 10.94 -7.06 19.93
N PRO A 363 11.04 -5.74 19.66
CA PRO A 363 12.17 -4.93 20.11
C PRO A 363 12.26 -4.95 21.65
N ILE A 364 13.41 -5.33 22.19
CA ILE A 364 13.63 -5.33 23.64
C ILE A 364 14.87 -4.51 24.00
N LYS A 365 14.81 -3.84 25.15
CA LYS A 365 15.97 -3.16 25.76
C LYS A 365 16.87 -4.17 26.48
N GLU A 366 17.33 -5.20 25.79
CA GLU A 366 18.32 -6.15 26.30
C GLU A 366 19.60 -6.13 25.45
N THR A 367 20.72 -6.51 26.07
CA THR A 367 21.98 -6.69 25.36
C THR A 367 22.01 -8.08 24.74
N ILE A 368 21.58 -8.20 23.48
CA ILE A 368 21.69 -9.43 22.70
C ILE A 368 22.97 -9.36 21.85
N ILE A 369 23.76 -10.44 21.86
CA ILE A 369 24.95 -10.58 21.02
C ILE A 369 24.67 -11.66 19.98
N GLU A 370 24.42 -11.26 18.73
CA GLU A 370 24.37 -12.13 17.55
C GLU A 370 25.76 -12.10 16.87
N LYS A 371 26.36 -13.26 16.54
CA LYS A 371 27.73 -13.37 15.98
C LYS A 371 27.75 -14.16 14.69
#